data_AF-A0A7X4FJ17-F1
#
_entry.id   AF-A0A7X4FJ17-F1
#
_cell.length_a   1.000
_cell.length_b   1.000
_cell.length_c   1.000
_cell.angle_alpha   90.00
_cell.angle_beta   90.00
_cell.angle_gamma   90.00
#
_symmetry.space_group_name_H-M   'P 1'
#
loop_
_entity.id
_entity.type
_entity.pdbx_description
1 polymer ?
#
loop_
_entity_poly.entity_id
_entity_poly.type
_entity_poly.pdbx_seq_one_letter_code
_entity_poly.pdbx_strand_id
1 'polypeptide(L)'
;MLKQIVGAILTIVGVAVAIHTVVEPLYHASSDGQPYSPFWNILNLLMILSIILGLIFGYIRKKGVAGGDAITREYLAANIQFYGLLFVGILFFWNYFNLHSDAFTAIGEETVSLVWILIDASLPLLLGATGISLLRSSDE
;
A
#
# COMPACT_ATOMS: atom_id res chain seq x y z
N MET A 1 -20.27 4.00 8.62
CA MET A 1 -20.36 2.67 7.98
C MET A 1 -19.41 2.49 6.80
N LEU A 2 -19.57 3.14 5.63
CA LEU A 2 -18.66 2.92 4.48
C LEU A 2 -17.18 3.16 4.82
N LYS A 3 -16.86 4.28 5.49
CA LYS A 3 -15.48 4.58 5.95
C LYS A 3 -14.93 3.48 6.85
N GLN A 4 -15.74 2.91 7.75
CA GLN A 4 -15.30 1.84 8.66
C GLN A 4 -15.05 0.53 7.90
N ILE A 5 -15.91 0.18 6.94
CA ILE A 5 -15.73 -1.00 6.09
C ILE A 5 -14.42 -0.88 5.30
N VAL A 6 -14.21 0.27 4.65
CA VAL A 6 -12.95 0.53 3.94
C VAL A 6 -11.79 0.51 4.91
N GLY A 7 -11.91 1.15 6.08
CA GLY A 7 -10.86 1.15 7.10
C GLY A 7 -10.45 -0.25 7.53
N ALA A 8 -11.42 -1.13 7.78
CA ALA A 8 -11.18 -2.53 8.11
C ALA A 8 -10.48 -3.27 6.96
N ILE A 9 -10.94 -3.08 5.71
CA ILE A 9 -10.31 -3.69 4.53
C ILE A 9 -8.84 -3.27 4.41
N LEU A 10 -8.55 -1.97 4.49
CA LEU A 10 -7.17 -1.47 4.39
C LEU A 10 -6.28 -2.05 5.49
N THR A 11 -6.77 -2.08 6.74
CA THR A 11 -6.01 -2.66 7.85
C THR A 11 -5.79 -4.16 7.67
N ILE A 12 -6.80 -4.93 7.27
CA ILE A 12 -6.68 -6.38 7.05
C ILE A 12 -5.68 -6.68 5.92
N VAL A 13 -5.77 -5.97 4.79
CA VAL A 13 -4.83 -6.15 3.68
C VAL A 13 -3.42 -5.76 4.09
N GLY A 14 -3.23 -4.65 4.79
CA GLY A 14 -1.92 -4.24 5.30
C GLY A 14 -1.31 -5.31 6.22
N VAL A 15 -2.09 -5.86 7.15
CA VAL A 15 -1.64 -6.95 8.03
C VAL A 15 -1.31 -8.21 7.23
N ALA A 16 -2.14 -8.59 6.25
CA ALA A 16 -1.92 -9.76 5.42
C ALA A 16 -0.61 -9.66 4.62
N VAL A 17 -0.34 -8.51 4.00
CA VAL A 17 0.92 -8.24 3.30
C VAL A 17 2.10 -8.35 4.26
N ALA A 18 2.06 -7.65 5.40
CA ALA A 18 3.15 -7.68 6.38
C ALA A 18 3.45 -9.09 6.90
N ILE A 19 2.42 -9.87 7.23
CA ILE A 19 2.59 -11.25 7.71
C ILE A 19 3.20 -12.09 6.60
N HIS A 20 2.66 -12.01 5.38
CA HIS A 20 3.11 -12.86 4.29
C HIS A 20 4.55 -12.54 3.86
N THR A 21 4.95 -11.26 3.79
CA THR A 21 6.35 -10.86 3.55
C THR A 21 7.31 -11.51 4.56
N VAL A 22 6.93 -11.61 5.83
CA VAL A 22 7.78 -12.20 6.89
C VAL A 22 7.76 -13.72 6.88
N VAL A 23 6.62 -14.33 6.55
CA VAL A 23 6.41 -15.78 6.64
C VAL A 23 6.82 -16.50 5.37
N GLU A 24 6.73 -15.87 4.20
CA GLU A 24 7.08 -16.48 2.90
C GLU A 24 8.43 -17.21 2.90
N PRO A 25 9.53 -16.63 3.42
CA PRO A 25 10.84 -17.30 3.42
C PRO A 25 10.86 -18.63 4.19
N LEU A 26 9.87 -18.89 5.05
CA LEU A 26 9.77 -20.13 5.83
C LEU A 26 9.21 -21.30 5.01
N TYR A 27 8.54 -21.05 3.89
CA TYR A 27 7.87 -22.09 3.11
C TYR A 27 8.03 -21.96 1.59
N HIS A 28 8.54 -20.83 1.09
CA HIS A 28 8.85 -20.60 -0.32
C HIS A 28 10.28 -20.07 -0.46
N ALA A 29 11.06 -20.75 -1.29
CA ALA A 29 12.38 -20.28 -1.71
C ALA A 29 12.27 -19.80 -3.16
N SER A 30 12.53 -18.52 -3.39
CA SER A 30 12.51 -17.91 -4.72
C SER A 30 13.51 -18.58 -5.66
N SER A 31 13.10 -18.80 -6.91
CA SER A 31 13.93 -19.31 -8.00
C SER A 31 13.55 -18.64 -9.32
N ASP A 32 14.40 -18.73 -10.33
CA ASP A 32 14.15 -18.12 -11.65
C ASP A 32 12.82 -18.60 -12.29
N GLY A 33 12.41 -19.85 -12.02
CA GLY A 33 11.15 -20.41 -12.51
C GLY A 33 9.92 -20.11 -11.62
N GLN A 34 10.14 -19.68 -10.38
CA GLN A 34 9.09 -19.34 -9.43
C GLN A 34 9.60 -18.25 -8.46
N PRO A 35 9.69 -16.99 -8.91
CA PRO A 35 10.37 -15.92 -8.16
C PRO A 35 9.65 -15.53 -6.88
N TYR A 36 8.35 -15.82 -6.78
CA TYR A 36 7.51 -15.54 -5.62
C TYR A 36 6.44 -16.62 -5.42
N SER A 37 5.92 -16.76 -4.20
CA SER A 37 4.85 -17.70 -3.89
C SER A 37 3.54 -17.32 -4.59
N PRO A 38 2.70 -18.28 -5.04
CA PRO A 38 1.47 -17.97 -5.77
C PRO A 38 0.46 -17.10 -4.99
N PHE A 39 0.60 -17.05 -3.66
CA PHE A 39 -0.22 -16.21 -2.79
C PHE A 39 -0.07 -14.71 -3.11
N TRP A 40 1.10 -14.28 -3.60
CA TRP A 40 1.31 -12.91 -4.04
C TRP A 40 0.40 -12.49 -5.19
N ASN A 41 -0.06 -13.41 -6.04
CA ASN A 41 -1.03 -13.07 -7.08
C ASN A 41 -2.35 -12.58 -6.49
N ILE A 42 -2.78 -13.17 -5.37
CA ILE A 42 -4.00 -12.77 -4.66
C ILE A 42 -3.74 -11.46 -3.91
N LEU A 43 -2.63 -11.38 -3.17
CA LEU A 43 -2.29 -10.18 -2.42
C LEU A 43 -2.11 -8.96 -3.32
N ASN A 44 -1.46 -9.10 -4.48
CA ASN A 44 -1.25 -8.01 -5.42
C ASN A 44 -2.58 -7.41 -5.90
N LEU A 45 -3.59 -8.23 -6.19
CA LEU A 45 -4.93 -7.75 -6.54
C LEU A 45 -5.59 -7.00 -5.37
N LEU A 46 -5.46 -7.51 -4.14
CA LEU A 46 -5.97 -6.84 -2.95
C LEU A 46 -5.22 -5.53 -2.64
N MET A 47 -3.92 -5.48 -2.90
CA MET A 47 -3.07 -4.30 -2.77
C MET A 47 -3.49 -3.24 -3.78
N ILE A 48 -3.75 -3.60 -5.05
CA ILE A 48 -4.27 -2.69 -6.07
C ILE A 48 -5.54 -1.98 -5.58
N LEU A 49 -6.53 -2.77 -5.14
CA LEU A 49 -7.79 -2.23 -4.64
C LEU A 49 -7.58 -1.35 -3.39
N SER A 50 -6.71 -1.79 -2.49
CA SER A 50 -6.41 -1.06 -1.25
C SER A 50 -5.66 0.25 -1.48
N ILE A 51 -4.75 0.30 -2.45
CA ILE A 51 -4.06 1.52 -2.86
C ILE A 51 -5.07 2.51 -3.44
N ILE A 52 -5.96 2.07 -4.33
CA ILE A 52 -7.01 2.92 -4.92
C ILE A 52 -7.92 3.49 -3.82
N LEU A 53 -8.43 2.65 -2.93
CA LEU A 53 -9.27 3.08 -1.82
C LEU A 53 -8.50 4.01 -0.86
N GLY A 54 -7.28 3.66 -0.50
CA GLY A 54 -6.41 4.45 0.35
C GLY A 54 -6.14 5.85 -0.23
N LEU A 55 -5.93 5.96 -1.53
CA LEU A 55 -5.75 7.24 -2.23
C LEU A 55 -7.03 8.08 -2.24
N ILE A 56 -8.18 7.47 -2.54
CA ILE A 56 -9.48 8.17 -2.54
C ILE A 56 -9.77 8.75 -1.16
N PHE A 57 -9.72 7.92 -0.12
CA PHE A 57 -10.05 8.34 1.23
C PHE A 57 -8.96 9.21 1.86
N GLY A 58 -7.70 8.97 1.53
CA GLY A 58 -6.56 9.83 1.90
C GLY A 58 -6.69 11.23 1.29
N TYR A 59 -7.10 11.33 0.02
CA TYR A 59 -7.35 12.61 -0.64
C TYR A 59 -8.50 13.38 0.01
N ILE A 60 -9.61 12.69 0.30
CA ILE A 60 -10.76 13.28 1.00
C ILE A 60 -10.33 13.86 2.36
N ARG A 61 -9.59 13.08 3.16
CA ARG A 61 -9.07 13.54 4.44
C ARG A 61 -8.14 14.74 4.29
N LYS A 62 -7.18 14.67 3.37
CA LYS A 62 -6.26 15.77 3.06
C LYS A 62 -7.00 17.06 2.70
N LYS A 63 -8.05 16.96 1.88
CA LYS A 63 -8.87 18.11 1.48
C LYS A 63 -9.61 18.73 2.68
N GLY A 64 -10.11 17.90 3.60
CA GLY A 64 -10.82 18.35 4.80
C GLY A 64 -9.95 19.19 5.75
N VAL A 65 -8.66 18.90 5.82
CA VAL A 65 -7.72 19.59 6.75
C VAL A 65 -6.92 20.72 6.09
N ALA A 66 -7.16 21.02 4.81
CA ALA A 66 -6.40 22.00 4.04
C ALA A 66 -6.79 23.48 4.29
N GLY A 67 -7.85 23.73 5.06
CA GLY A 67 -8.42 25.07 5.24
C GLY A 67 -7.86 25.91 6.39
N GLY A 68 -6.84 25.44 7.11
CA GLY A 68 -6.25 26.15 8.25
C GLY A 68 -4.96 26.90 7.91
N ASP A 69 -4.76 28.08 8.50
CA ASP A 69 -3.55 28.91 8.34
C ASP A 69 -2.29 28.33 9.01
N ALA A 70 -2.45 27.36 9.91
CA ALA A 70 -1.37 26.75 10.67
C ALA A 70 -1.14 25.27 10.30
N ILE A 71 0.12 24.87 10.21
CA ILE A 71 0.51 23.46 10.03
C ILE A 71 0.23 22.71 11.34
N THR A 72 -0.87 21.95 11.36
CA THR A 72 -1.24 21.10 12.50
C THR A 72 -0.65 19.68 12.35
N ARG A 73 -0.61 18.93 13.46
CA ARG A 73 -0.26 17.50 13.42
C ARG A 73 -1.17 16.72 12.48
N GLU A 74 -2.44 17.08 12.44
CA GLU A 74 -3.43 16.41 11.58
C GLU A 74 -3.19 16.73 10.10
N TYR A 75 -2.88 17.98 9.78
CA TYR A 75 -2.48 18.39 8.43
C TYR A 75 -1.27 17.58 7.96
N LEU A 76 -0.23 17.47 8.79
CA LEU A 76 0.97 16.71 8.45
C LEU A 76 0.64 15.22 8.26
N ALA A 77 -0.13 14.63 9.17
CA ALA A 77 -0.51 13.22 9.09
C ALA A 77 -1.33 12.90 7.82
N ALA A 78 -2.29 13.76 7.47
CA ALA A 78 -3.10 13.57 6.26
C ALA A 78 -2.27 13.68 4.97
N ASN A 79 -1.31 14.63 4.93
CA ASN A 79 -0.41 14.79 3.79
C ASN A 79 0.57 13.62 3.67
N ILE A 80 1.21 13.19 4.77
CA ILE A 80 2.12 12.04 4.77
C ILE A 80 1.38 10.78 4.31
N GLN A 81 0.17 10.52 4.82
CA GLN A 81 -0.60 9.36 4.39
C GLN A 81 -0.96 9.41 2.91
N PHE A 82 -1.48 10.55 2.42
CA PHE A 82 -1.88 10.68 1.03
C PHE A 82 -0.68 10.60 0.07
N TYR A 83 0.35 11.42 0.29
CA TYR A 83 1.53 11.45 -0.58
C TYR A 83 2.39 10.19 -0.43
N GLY A 84 2.44 9.60 0.77
CA GLY A 84 3.08 8.30 1.00
C GLY A 84 2.40 7.19 0.22
N LEU A 85 1.06 7.10 0.28
CA LEU A 85 0.30 6.14 -0.53
C LEU A 85 0.44 6.40 -2.03
N LEU A 86 0.52 7.66 -2.44
CA LEU A 86 0.74 8.01 -3.84
C LEU A 86 2.12 7.56 -4.32
N PHE A 87 3.15 7.84 -3.54
CA PHE A 87 4.52 7.42 -3.83
C PHE A 87 4.63 5.90 -3.92
N VAL A 88 4.20 5.18 -2.88
CA VAL A 88 4.26 3.71 -2.84
C VAL A 88 3.34 3.10 -3.90
N GLY A 89 2.17 3.70 -4.16
CA GLY A 89 1.26 3.26 -5.22
C GLY A 89 1.88 3.37 -6.61
N ILE A 90 2.58 4.46 -6.92
CA ILE A 90 3.31 4.61 -8.18
C ILE A 90 4.36 3.51 -8.32
N LEU A 91 5.17 3.29 -7.27
CA LEU A 91 6.18 2.23 -7.27
C LEU A 91 5.54 0.85 -7.46
N PHE A 92 4.45 0.56 -6.75
CA PHE A 92 3.71 -0.69 -6.87
C PHE A 92 3.22 -0.92 -8.29
N PHE A 93 2.47 0.01 -8.88
CA PHE A 93 1.91 -0.20 -10.22
C PHE A 93 3.01 -0.31 -11.27
N TRP A 94 4.08 0.49 -11.13
CA TRP A 94 5.22 0.40 -12.02
C TRP A 94 5.86 -0.99 -11.98
N ASN A 95 6.13 -1.51 -10.77
CA ASN A 95 6.75 -2.82 -10.59
C ASN A 95 5.81 -3.97 -10.98
N TYR A 96 4.52 -3.85 -10.66
CA TYR A 96 3.48 -4.79 -11.06
C TYR A 96 3.36 -4.91 -12.58
N PHE A 97 3.42 -3.80 -13.33
CA PHE A 97 3.38 -3.86 -14.79
C PHE A 97 4.63 -4.46 -15.40
N ASN A 98 5.81 -4.27 -14.78
CA ASN A 98 7.03 -4.97 -15.23
C ASN A 98 6.88 -6.49 -15.10
N LEU A 99 6.22 -7.01 -14.05
CA LEU A 99 5.96 -8.46 -13.93
C LEU A 99 5.13 -9.05 -15.09
N HIS A 100 4.39 -8.21 -15.82
CA HIS A 100 3.49 -8.64 -16.89
C HIS A 100 4.00 -8.23 -18.28
N SER A 101 5.05 -7.41 -18.34
CA SER A 101 5.63 -6.90 -19.57
C SER A 101 7.04 -6.37 -19.27
N ASP A 102 8.05 -7.15 -19.60
CA ASP A 102 9.46 -6.77 -19.45
C ASP A 102 9.82 -5.53 -20.31
N ALA A 103 8.99 -5.20 -21.30
CA ALA A 103 9.11 -4.01 -22.12
C ALA A 103 8.53 -2.74 -21.46
N PHE A 104 7.88 -2.85 -20.31
CA PHE A 104 7.29 -1.69 -19.62
C PHE A 104 8.38 -0.71 -19.18
N THR A 105 9.49 -1.19 -18.61
CA THR A 105 10.68 -0.38 -18.34
C THR A 105 11.99 -1.14 -18.34
N ALA A 106 13.06 -0.48 -18.82
CA ALA A 106 14.42 -1.02 -18.87
C ALA A 106 15.13 -0.97 -17.50
N ILE A 107 14.63 -1.71 -16.52
CA ILE A 107 15.26 -1.91 -15.20
C ILE A 107 15.63 -3.39 -15.00
N GLY A 108 16.76 -3.66 -14.34
CA GLY A 108 17.19 -5.02 -14.05
C GLY A 108 16.44 -5.67 -12.89
N GLU A 109 16.51 -7.00 -12.80
CA GLU A 109 15.80 -7.82 -11.79
C GLU A 109 16.15 -7.45 -10.34
N GLU A 110 17.40 -7.11 -10.05
CA GLU A 110 17.83 -6.67 -8.71
C GLU A 110 17.08 -5.41 -8.26
N THR A 111 16.91 -4.44 -9.17
CA THR A 111 16.16 -3.21 -8.92
C THR A 111 14.68 -3.51 -8.71
N VAL A 112 14.10 -4.42 -9.52
CA VAL A 112 12.71 -4.88 -9.36
C VAL A 112 12.51 -5.48 -7.97
N SER A 113 13.41 -6.36 -7.53
CA SER A 113 13.38 -6.99 -6.21
C SER A 113 13.47 -5.97 -5.07
N LEU A 114 14.38 -5.00 -5.14
CA LEU A 114 14.51 -3.95 -4.12
C LEU A 114 13.25 -3.07 -4.02
N VAL A 115 12.59 -2.79 -5.14
CA VAL A 115 11.34 -2.03 -5.14
C VAL A 115 10.22 -2.83 -4.48
N TRP A 116 10.11 -4.14 -4.72
CA TRP A 116 9.15 -5.00 -4.00
C TRP A 116 9.40 -4.98 -2.49
N ILE A 117 10.65 -5.11 -2.04
CA ILE A 117 10.99 -5.03 -0.61
C ILE A 117 10.54 -3.69 -0.01
N LEU A 118 10.73 -2.58 -0.73
CA LEU A 118 10.30 -1.27 -0.26
C LEU A 118 8.77 -1.17 -0.17
N ILE A 119 8.05 -1.68 -1.16
CA ILE A 119 6.59 -1.75 -1.18
C ILE A 119 6.09 -2.58 0.01
N ASP A 120 6.63 -3.78 0.19
CA ASP A 120 6.22 -4.71 1.24
C ASP A 120 6.46 -4.16 2.64
N ALA A 121 7.52 -3.37 2.83
CA ALA A 121 7.80 -2.71 4.10
C ALA A 121 6.91 -1.48 4.34
N SER A 122 6.60 -0.71 3.30
CA SER A 122 5.95 0.61 3.43
C SER A 122 4.43 0.56 3.30
N LEU A 123 3.90 -0.26 2.39
CA LEU A 123 2.47 -0.33 2.10
C LEU A 123 1.66 -0.78 3.34
N PRO A 124 2.06 -1.80 4.11
CA PRO A 124 1.35 -2.18 5.33
C PRO A 124 1.19 -1.05 6.34
N LEU A 125 2.24 -0.24 6.53
CA LEU A 125 2.23 0.87 7.46
C LEU A 125 1.26 1.96 7.01
N LEU A 126 1.27 2.27 5.71
CA LEU A 126 0.39 3.27 5.12
C LEU A 126 -1.07 2.80 5.14
N LEU A 127 -1.35 1.57 4.72
CA LEU A 127 -2.69 0.98 4.75
C LEU A 127 -3.22 0.85 6.19
N GLY A 128 -2.38 0.43 7.13
CA GLY A 128 -2.73 0.36 8.54
C GLY A 128 -3.06 1.74 9.12
N ALA A 129 -2.21 2.74 8.89
CA ALA A 129 -2.41 4.09 9.40
C ALA A 129 -3.66 4.77 8.79
N THR A 130 -3.89 4.61 7.49
CA THR A 130 -5.09 5.12 6.82
C THR A 130 -6.34 4.34 7.27
N GLY A 131 -6.25 3.03 7.38
CA GLY A 131 -7.34 2.17 7.81
C GLY A 131 -7.83 2.49 9.23
N ILE A 132 -6.90 2.62 10.19
CA ILE A 132 -7.20 3.01 11.57
C ILE A 132 -7.81 4.42 11.62
N SER A 133 -7.29 5.36 10.83
CA SER A 133 -7.88 6.71 10.75
C SER A 133 -9.34 6.68 10.29
N LEU A 134 -9.67 5.83 9.32
CA LEU A 134 -11.04 5.69 8.83
C LEU A 134 -11.97 4.99 9.81
N LEU A 135 -11.46 3.97 10.52
CA LEU A 135 -12.21 3.27 11.58
C LEU A 135 -12.62 4.22 12.71
N ARG A 136 -11.76 5.18 13.06
CA ARG A 136 -12.02 6.16 14.12
C ARG A 136 -12.87 7.35 13.68
N SER A 137 -13.02 7.58 12.37
CA SER A 137 -13.75 8.74 11.83
C SER A 137 -15.28 8.67 11.94
N SER A 138 -15.83 7.69 12.65
CA SER A 138 -17.26 7.53 12.94
C SER A 138 -17.64 7.90 14.38
N ASP A 139 -16.66 8.16 15.23
CA ASP A 139 -16.86 8.50 16.64
C ASP A 139 -16.98 10.02 16.85
N GLU A 140 -17.01 10.78 15.75
CA GLU A 140 -17.30 12.22 15.62
C GLU A 140 -18.53 12.43 14.74
#